data_AF-A0A5K1HYK9-F1
#
_entry.id   AF-A0A5K1HYK9-F1
#
_cell.length_a   1.000
_cell.length_b   1.000
_cell.length_c   1.000
_cell.angle_alpha   90.00
_cell.angle_beta   90.00
_cell.angle_gamma   90.00
#
_symmetry.space_group_name_H-M   'P 1'
#
loop_
_entity.id
_entity.type
_entity.pdbx_description
1 polymer ?
#
loop_
_entity_poly.entity_id
_entity_poly.type
_entity_poly.pdbx_seq_one_letter_code
_entity_poly.pdbx_strand_id
1 'polypeptide(L)'
;LGIQAFNYFSGGTSYLFTSLVCKGFNADFDGDQMAVHVLYLWNQAEAVYLCFSYESLVSSHWGSISVPTQDMLMGSMYYDGIVE
;
A
#
# COMPACT_ATOMS: atom_id res chain seq x y z
N LEU A 1 5.94 -6.62 -6.13
CA LEU A 1 6.63 -6.00 -4.97
C LEU A 1 6.12 -6.69 -3.74
N GLY A 2 6.83 -7.70 -3.24
CA GLY A 2 6.30 -8.57 -2.17
C GLY A 2 6.59 -8.10 -0.75
N ILE A 3 7.47 -7.10 -0.56
CA ILE A 3 7.90 -6.59 0.74
C ILE A 3 8.00 -5.07 0.64
N GLN A 4 7.37 -4.36 1.59
CA GLN A 4 7.48 -2.91 1.75
C GLN A 4 7.52 -2.55 3.24
N ALA A 5 8.10 -1.40 3.57
CA ALA A 5 8.22 -0.85 4.90
C ALA A 5 7.13 0.21 5.14
N PHE A 6 6.56 0.18 6.34
CA PHE A 6 5.53 1.10 6.82
C PHE A 6 5.86 1.57 8.23
N ASN A 7 5.39 2.77 8.56
CA ASN A 7 5.39 3.25 9.93
C ASN A 7 4.31 2.54 10.73
N TYR A 8 4.68 2.00 11.89
CA TYR A 8 3.75 1.30 12.77
C TYR A 8 2.97 2.31 13.64
N PHE A 9 1.64 2.30 13.56
CA PHE A 9 0.76 3.07 14.45
C PHE A 9 0.02 2.11 15.39
N SER A 10 0.37 2.15 16.68
CA SER A 10 0.02 1.13 17.69
C SER A 10 -1.39 1.28 18.30
N GLY A 11 -2.37 1.71 17.53
CA GLY A 11 -3.68 2.13 18.07
C GLY A 11 -4.78 1.06 18.10
N GLY A 12 -4.60 -0.11 17.48
CA GLY A 12 -5.68 -1.10 17.32
C GLY A 12 -5.23 -2.49 16.89
N THR A 13 -6.18 -3.44 16.84
CA THR A 13 -5.96 -4.86 16.49
C THR A 13 -5.86 -5.13 14.99
N SER A 14 -6.07 -4.11 14.16
CA SER A 14 -6.02 -4.19 12.70
C SER A 14 -4.98 -3.21 12.17
N TYR A 15 -4.03 -3.71 11.37
CA TYR A 15 -3.08 -2.88 10.66
C TYR A 15 -3.80 -2.13 9.54
N LEU A 16 -3.70 -0.81 9.54
CA LEU A 16 -4.35 0.05 8.56
C LEU A 16 -3.40 0.22 7.37
N PHE A 17 -3.49 -0.69 6.40
CA PHE A 17 -2.80 -0.54 5.12
C PHE A 17 -3.49 0.52 4.26
N THR A 18 -2.71 1.25 3.47
CA THR A 18 -3.28 2.16 2.48
C THR A 18 -3.80 1.35 1.30
N SER A 19 -5.03 1.62 0.86
CA SER A 19 -5.69 0.92 -0.25
C SER A 19 -4.92 0.97 -1.57
N LEU A 20 -4.05 1.97 -1.75
CA LEU A 20 -3.16 2.12 -2.91
C LEU A 20 -2.03 1.09 -2.97
N VAL A 21 -1.73 0.44 -1.84
CA VAL A 21 -0.62 -0.49 -1.71
C VAL A 21 -1.09 -1.95 -1.85
N CYS A 22 -2.37 -2.23 -1.60
CA CYS A 22 -3.00 -3.55 -1.78
C CYS A 22 -2.72 -4.17 -3.16
N LYS A 23 -2.75 -3.37 -4.23
CA LYS A 23 -2.46 -3.83 -5.60
C LYS A 23 -1.00 -4.25 -5.81
N GLY A 24 -0.05 -3.68 -5.06
CA GLY A 24 1.36 -4.04 -5.12
C GLY A 24 1.66 -5.40 -4.46
N PHE A 25 0.89 -5.73 -3.42
CA PHE A 25 0.91 -7.02 -2.73
C PHE A 25 -0.04 -8.05 -3.34
N ASN A 26 -0.93 -7.63 -4.24
CA ASN A 26 -2.03 -8.44 -4.75
C ASN A 26 -2.89 -9.03 -3.62
N ALA A 27 -3.16 -8.22 -2.61
CA ALA A 27 -3.92 -8.61 -1.42
C ALA A 27 -5.29 -7.91 -1.41
N ASP A 28 -6.32 -8.63 -0.98
CA ASP A 28 -7.67 -8.12 -0.71
C ASP A 28 -8.08 -8.34 0.75
N PHE A 29 -9.21 -7.74 1.15
CA PHE A 29 -9.67 -7.76 2.55
C PHE A 29 -10.63 -8.92 2.83
N ASP A 30 -10.46 -10.06 2.17
CA ASP A 30 -11.30 -11.25 2.32
C ASP A 30 -10.76 -12.29 3.32
N GLY A 31 -9.54 -12.08 3.83
CA GLY A 31 -8.88 -12.98 4.79
C GLY A 31 -7.38 -13.17 4.60
N ASP A 32 -6.76 -12.48 3.63
CA ASP A 32 -5.32 -12.54 3.39
C ASP A 32 -4.48 -12.26 4.63
N GLN A 33 -3.44 -13.09 4.82
CA GLN A 33 -2.51 -12.99 5.94
C GLN A 33 -1.18 -12.40 5.48
N MET A 34 -0.66 -11.44 6.26
CA MET A 34 0.63 -10.80 6.01
C MET A 34 1.60 -11.07 7.16
N ALA A 35 2.84 -11.43 6.84
CA ALA A 35 3.91 -11.56 7.81
C ALA A 35 4.51 -10.17 8.14
N VAL A 36 4.68 -9.87 9.42
CA VAL A 36 5.24 -8.59 9.88
C VAL A 36 6.61 -8.83 10.52
N HIS A 37 7.63 -8.16 10.00
CA HIS A 37 8.99 -8.23 10.51
C HIS A 37 9.37 -6.90 11.15
N VAL A 38 9.72 -6.91 12.44
CA VAL A 38 10.23 -5.73 13.15
C VAL A 38 11.76 -5.74 13.06
N LEU A 39 12.31 -4.69 12.46
CA LEU A 39 13.76 -4.58 12.24
C LEU A 39 14.48 -3.92 13.42
N TYR A 40 15.75 -4.27 13.60
CA TYR A 40 16.66 -3.58 14.50
C TYR A 40 16.92 -2.14 14.03
N LEU A 41 17.29 -1.24 14.94
CA LEU A 41 17.41 0.20 14.71
C LEU A 41 18.24 0.59 13.46
N TRP A 42 19.34 -0.12 13.21
CA TRP A 42 20.20 0.17 12.04
C TRP A 42 19.52 -0.22 10.72
N ASN A 43 18.78 -1.33 10.74
CA ASN A 43 18.07 -1.84 9.57
C ASN A 43 16.75 -1.10 9.33
N GLN A 44 16.21 -0.40 10.34
CA GLN A 44 15.05 0.48 10.15
C GLN A 44 15.40 1.65 9.22
N ALA A 45 16.58 2.25 9.39
CA ALA A 45 17.02 3.34 8.51
C ALA A 45 17.16 2.88 7.05
N GLU A 46 17.74 1.70 6.85
CA GLU A 46 17.88 1.09 5.52
C GLU A 46 16.52 0.72 4.91
N ALA A 47 15.60 0.15 5.70
CA ALA A 47 14.26 -0.19 5.24
C ALA A 47 13.43 1.04 4.88
N VAL A 48 13.61 2.16 5.59
CA VAL A 48 13.00 3.45 5.23
C VAL A 48 13.60 4.00 3.93
N TYR A 49 14.89 3.77 3.68
CA TYR A 49 15.52 4.28 2.46
C TYR A 49 15.21 3.41 1.22
N LEU A 50 15.21 2.08 1.35
CA LEU A 50 15.13 1.15 0.21
C LEU A 50 13.76 0.52 0.01
N CYS A 51 12.99 0.33 1.08
CA CYS A 51 11.75 -0.46 1.05
C CYS A 51 10.52 0.36 1.41
N PHE A 52 10.62 1.67 1.63
CA PHE A 52 9.46 2.45 2.04
C PHE A 52 8.44 2.54 0.91
N SER A 53 7.17 2.38 1.27
CA SER A 53 6.06 2.30 0.30
C SER A 53 5.98 3.47 -0.70
N TYR A 54 6.41 4.68 -0.32
CA TYR A 54 6.45 5.85 -1.20
C TYR A 54 7.49 5.74 -2.34
N GLU A 55 8.57 4.97 -2.17
CA GLU A 55 9.56 4.75 -3.24
C GLU A 55 9.03 3.75 -4.28
N SER A 56 8.01 2.97 -3.91
CA SER A 56 7.46 1.87 -4.71
C SER A 56 6.20 2.28 -5.51
N LEU A 57 6.13 3.51 -6.01
CA LEU A 57 4.98 3.98 -6.79
C LEU A 57 4.93 3.37 -8.20
N VAL A 58 6.09 2.97 -8.73
CA VAL A 58 6.25 2.40 -10.08
C VAL A 58 6.73 0.95 -9.99
N SER A 59 6.14 0.07 -10.79
CA SER A 59 6.56 -1.33 -10.85
C SER A 59 7.90 -1.46 -11.56
N SER A 60 8.75 -2.36 -11.07
CA SER A 60 10.04 -2.69 -11.71
C SER A 60 9.88 -3.26 -13.13
N HIS A 61 8.69 -3.73 -13.49
CA HIS A 61 8.48 -4.45 -14.75
C HIS A 61 7.75 -3.63 -15.81
N TRP A 62 6.83 -2.73 -15.40
CA TRP A 62 6.21 -1.59 -16.11
C TRP A 62 4.89 -1.17 -15.40
N GLY A 63 4.59 0.14 -15.42
CA GLY A 63 3.31 0.71 -14.94
C GLY A 63 3.29 1.19 -13.48
N SER A 64 2.43 2.18 -13.20
CA SER A 64 2.19 2.69 -11.84
C SER A 64 1.35 1.69 -11.04
N ILE A 65 1.75 1.44 -9.80
CA ILE A 65 1.05 0.48 -8.92
C ILE A 65 0.05 1.20 -8.01
N SER A 66 0.37 2.44 -7.65
CA SER A 66 -0.45 3.34 -6.84
C SER A 66 -1.52 4.07 -7.66
N VAL A 67 -2.22 3.34 -8.55
CA VAL A 67 -3.36 3.89 -9.27
C VAL A 67 -4.60 3.71 -8.40
N PRO A 68 -5.44 4.75 -8.21
CA PRO A 68 -6.71 4.61 -7.50
C PRO A 68 -7.54 3.49 -8.11
N THR A 69 -8.18 2.68 -7.26
CA THR A 69 -8.99 1.54 -7.68
C THR A 69 -10.42 1.66 -7.14
N GLN A 70 -11.34 1.02 -7.86
CA GLN A 70 -12.75 0.84 -7.52
C GLN A 70 -13.41 2.07 -6.87
N ASP A 71 -13.51 2.13 -5.55
CA ASP A 71 -14.25 3.17 -4.82
C ASP A 71 -13.65 4.57 -5.01
N MET A 72 -12.32 4.67 -5.13
CA MET A 72 -11.67 5.96 -5.41
C MET A 72 -11.99 6.48 -6.83
N LEU A 73 -12.08 5.57 -7.81
CA LEU A 73 -12.47 5.93 -9.17
C LEU A 73 -13.96 6.25 -9.25
N MET A 74 -14.81 5.46 -8.60
CA MET A 74 -16.25 5.71 -8.55
C MET A 74 -16.57 7.06 -7.90
N GLY A 75 -15.89 7.42 -6.82
CA GLY A 75 -16.01 8.74 -6.21
C GLY A 75 -15.63 9.85 -7.19
N SER A 76 -14.48 9.75 -7.86
CA SER A 76 -14.06 10.74 -8.86
C SER A 76 -15.05 10.87 -10.02
N MET A 77 -15.54 9.75 -10.56
CA MET A 77 -16.50 9.74 -11.67
C MET A 77 -17.85 10.35 -11.30
N TYR A 78 -18.30 10.14 -10.05
CA TYR A 78 -19.51 10.78 -9.53
C TYR A 78 -19.34 12.30 -9.39
N TYR A 79 -18.20 12.76 -8.85
CA TYR A 79 -17.93 14.19 -8.74
C TYR A 79 -17.74 14.89 -10.10
N ASP A 80 -17.15 14.20 -11.08
CA ASP A 80 -16.99 14.71 -12.45
C ASP A 80 -18.27 14.59 -13.28
N GLY A 81 -19.36 14.01 -12.73
CA GLY A 81 -20.67 13.94 -13.38
C GLY A 81 -20.72 13.02 -14.60
N ILE A 82 -19.81 12.05 -14.70
CA ILE A 82 -19.71 11.14 -15.85
C ILE A 82 -20.65 9.92 -15.69
N VAL A 83 -21.07 9.63 -14.46
CA VAL A 83 -22.00 8.53 -14.15
C VAL A 83 -23.24 9.13 -13.49
N GLU A 84 -24.35 9.14 -14.23
CA GLU A 84 -25.71 9.34 -13.69
C GLU A 84 -26.27 8.02 -13.11
#